data_AF-M2QNS7-F1
#
_entry.id   AF-M2QNS7-F1
#
_cell.length_a   1.000
_cell.length_b   1.000
_cell.length_c   1.000
_cell.angle_alpha   90.00
_cell.angle_beta   90.00
_cell.angle_gamma   90.00
#
_symmetry.space_group_name_H-M   'P 1'
#
loop_
_entity.id
_entity.type
_entity.pdbx_description
1 polymer ?
#
loop_
_entity_poly.entity_id
_entity_poly.type
_entity_poly.pdbx_seq_one_letter_code
_entity_poly.pdbx_strand_id
1 'polypeptide(L)' 'MPGPPPDQFAQQDTDPRAGIDEAVAGLDDLAALPLSEHVERFEAVHTELTVALSTIDKV' A
#
# COMPACT_ATOMS: atom_id res chain seq x y z
N MET A 1 -36.39 18.46 -1.47
CA MET A 1 -35.79 17.33 -0.75
C MET A 1 -34.28 17.40 -0.97
N PRO A 2 -33.45 17.51 0.07
CA PRO A 2 -32.00 17.32 -0.08
C PRO A 2 -31.75 15.85 -0.43
N GLY A 3 -30.99 15.59 -1.49
CA GLY A 3 -30.63 14.24 -1.92
C GLY A 3 -29.74 13.53 -0.89
N PRO A 4 -29.68 12.19 -0.91
CA PRO A 4 -28.83 11.44 0.00
C PRO A 4 -27.35 11.78 -0.23
N PRO A 5 -26.50 11.74 0.83
CA PRO A 5 -25.08 12.04 0.71
C PRO A 5 -24.39 11.03 -0.22
N PRO A 6 -23.38 11.45 -0.99
CA PRO A 6 -22.63 10.54 -1.84
C PRO A 6 -21.93 9.49 -0.98
N ASP A 7 -21.99 8.24 -1.43
CA ASP A 7 -21.22 7.10 -0.93
C ASP A 7 -19.72 7.47 -0.85
N GLN A 8 -19.27 7.87 0.33
CA GLN A 8 -17.84 8.10 0.62
C GLN A 8 -17.06 6.78 0.72
N PHE A 9 -17.75 5.65 0.55
CA PHE A 9 -17.20 4.31 0.47
C PHE A 9 -17.24 3.79 -0.97
N ALA A 10 -16.92 4.65 -1.94
CA ALA A 10 -16.37 4.14 -3.19
C ALA A 10 -15.19 3.27 -2.78
N GLN A 11 -15.44 1.96 -2.72
CA GLN A 11 -14.46 0.92 -2.49
C GLN A 11 -13.39 1.25 -3.50
N GLN A 12 -12.27 1.78 -3.01
CA GLN A 12 -11.14 2.01 -3.86
C GLN A 12 -10.74 0.59 -4.26
N ASP A 13 -11.21 0.16 -5.43
CA ASP A 13 -10.60 -0.86 -6.28
C ASP A 13 -9.19 -0.36 -6.63
N THR A 14 -8.38 -0.12 -5.61
CA THR A 14 -6.96 0.14 -5.74
C THR A 14 -6.38 -1.22 -6.06
N ASP A 15 -5.78 -1.35 -7.25
CA ASP A 15 -5.07 -2.57 -7.64
C ASP A 15 -4.20 -2.98 -6.44
N PRO A 16 -4.31 -4.21 -5.91
CA PRO A 16 -3.49 -4.65 -4.78
C PRO A 16 -1.99 -4.54 -5.05
N ARG A 17 -1.58 -4.36 -6.32
CA ARG A 17 -0.20 -4.08 -6.72
C ARG A 17 0.21 -2.61 -6.60
N ALA A 18 -0.73 -1.66 -6.56
CA ALA A 18 -0.40 -0.24 -6.48
C ALA A 18 0.36 0.11 -5.18
N GLY A 19 -0.03 -0.48 -4.04
CA GLY A 19 0.71 -0.33 -2.79
C GLY A 19 2.10 -0.97 -2.82
N ILE A 20 2.24 -2.09 -3.53
CA ILE A 20 3.54 -2.75 -3.74
C ILE A 20 4.46 -1.85 -4.58
N ASP A 21 3.96 -1.30 -5.69
CA ASP A 21 4.74 -0.43 -6.57
C ASP A 21 5.25 0.83 -5.83
N GLU A 22 4.40 1.43 -4.99
CA GLU A 22 4.78 2.56 -4.14
C GLU A 22 5.84 2.18 -3.11
N ALA A 23 5.65 1.06 -2.40
CA ALA A 23 6.60 0.61 -1.38
C ALA A 23 7.97 0.23 -2.00
N VAL A 24 7.97 -0.38 -3.18
CA VAL A 24 9.20 -0.73 -3.91
C VAL A 24 9.91 0.52 -4.42
N ALA A 25 9.19 1.51 -4.96
CA ALA A 25 9.78 2.79 -5.34
C ALA A 25 10.44 3.50 -4.14
N GLY A 26 9.88 3.32 -2.94
CA GLY A 26 10.48 3.79 -1.68
C GLY A 26 11.87 3.21 -1.36
N LEU A 27 12.29 2.14 -2.05
CA LEU A 27 13.61 1.52 -1.92
C LEU A 27 14.67 2.11 -2.88
N ASP A 28 14.27 2.85 -3.92
CA ASP A 28 15.21 3.33 -4.96
C ASP A 28 16.32 4.22 -4.37
N ASP A 29 15.98 5.03 -3.36
CA ASP A 29 16.91 5.94 -2.68
C ASP A 29 17.37 5.44 -1.30
N LEU A 30 17.26 4.13 -1.04
CA LEU A 30 17.58 3.57 0.29
C LEU A 30 19.01 3.89 0.73
N ALA A 31 19.96 3.90 -0.21
CA ALA A 31 21.36 4.21 0.06
C ALA A 31 21.60 5.67 0.51
N ALA A 32 20.67 6.58 0.24
CA ALA A 32 20.72 7.97 0.69
C ALA A 32 20.17 8.15 2.12
N LEU A 33 19.57 7.11 2.70
CA LEU A 33 18.98 7.15 4.04
C LEU A 33 19.92 6.58 5.10
N PRO A 34 19.77 6.99 6.37
CA PRO A 34 20.39 6.31 7.50
C PRO A 34 20.00 4.82 7.54
N LEU A 35 20.96 3.97 7.92
CA LEU A 35 20.74 2.52 8.08
C LEU A 35 19.57 2.16 9.01
N SER A 36 19.26 3.02 9.99
CA SER A 36 18.11 2.82 10.88
C SER A 36 16.77 2.86 10.14
N GLU A 37 16.67 3.62 9.05
CA GLU A 37 15.46 3.77 8.23
C GLU A 37 15.27 2.59 7.25
N HIS A 38 16.33 1.80 7.02
CA HIS A 38 16.27 0.71 6.03
C HIS A 38 15.26 -0.35 6.45
N VAL A 39 15.22 -0.68 7.75
CA VAL A 39 14.33 -1.69 8.30
C VAL A 39 12.87 -1.31 8.07
N GLU A 40 12.49 -0.06 8.37
CA GLU A 40 11.13 0.44 8.17
C GLU A 40 10.70 0.42 6.70
N ARG A 41 11.60 0.80 5.79
CA ARG A 41 11.35 0.74 4.34
C ARG A 41 11.13 -0.68 3.84
N PHE A 42 11.91 -1.64 4.32
CA PHE A 42 11.71 -3.06 3.98
C PHE A 42 10.44 -3.64 4.64
N GLU A 43 10.10 -3.21 5.85
CA GLU A 43 8.87 -3.63 6.53
C GLU A 43 7.61 -3.15 5.79
N ALA A 44 7.62 -1.93 5.25
CA ALA A 44 6.55 -1.41 4.42
C ALA A 44 6.27 -2.31 3.20
N VAL A 45 7.33 -2.73 2.49
CA VAL A 45 7.18 -3.67 1.34
C VAL A 45 6.59 -5.01 1.79
N HIS A 46 7.06 -5.59 2.89
CA HIS A 46 6.50 -6.85 3.40
C HIS A 46 5.03 -6.71 3.83
N THR A 47 4.66 -5.56 4.38
CA THR A 47 3.28 -5.26 4.77
C THR A 47 2.38 -5.21 3.54
N GLU A 48 2.76 -4.46 2.51
CA GLU A 48 1.98 -4.37 1.26
C GLU A 48 1.86 -5.71 0.55
N LEU A 49 2.93 -6.51 0.52
CA LEU A 49 2.88 -7.89 0.01
C LEU A 49 1.89 -8.75 0.81
N THR A 50 1.88 -8.63 2.14
CA THR A 50 0.95 -9.37 3.00
C THR A 50 -0.50 -8.94 2.76
N VAL A 51 -0.75 -7.64 2.61
CA VAL A 51 -2.08 -7.09 2.29
C VAL A 51 -2.56 -7.59 0.93
N ALA A 52 -1.72 -7.51 -0.10
CA ALA A 52 -2.04 -7.96 -1.44
C ALA A 52 -2.37 -9.47 -1.47
N LEU A 53 -1.54 -10.29 -0.83
CA LEU A 53 -1.75 -11.75 -0.76
C LEU A 53 -3.01 -12.09 0.04
N SER A 54 -3.26 -11.42 1.16
CA SER A 54 -4.48 -11.61 1.97
C SER A 54 -5.75 -11.19 1.24
N THR A 55 -5.64 -10.26 0.29
CA THR A 55 -6.76 -9.82 -0.54
C THR A 55 -7.07 -10.85 -1.64
N ILE A 56 -6.02 -11.48 -2.19
CA ILE A 56 -6.14 -12.57 -3.19
C ILE A 56 -6.66 -13.87 -2.56
N ASP A 57 -6.31 -14.16 -1.30
CA ASP A 57 -6.71 -15.38 -0.59
C ASP A 57 -8.21 -15.43 -0.23
N LYS A 58 -8.92 -14.29 -0.29
CA LYS A 58 -10.36 -14.16 0.01
C LYS A 58 -11.30 -14.69 -1.10
N VAL A 59 -10.83 -15.58 -1.98
CA VAL A 59 -11.61 -16.19 -3.08
C VAL A 59 -12.46 -17.38 -2.64
#